data_AF-A0AAE2YF93-F1
#
_entry.id   AF-A0AAE2YF93-F1
#
_cell.length_a   1.000
_cell.length_b   1.000
_cell.length_c   1.000
_cell.angle_alpha   90.00
_cell.angle_beta   90.00
_cell.angle_gamma   90.00
#
_symmetry.space_group_name_H-M   'P 1'
#
loop_
_entity.id
_entity.type
_entity.pdbx_description
1 polymer ?
#
loop_
_entity_poly.entity_id
_entity_poly.type
_entity_poly.pdbx_seq_one_letter_code
_entity_poly.pdbx_strand_id
1 'polypeptide(L)'
;TLYPNLALIIARDNYKDVHRNYPISGRVSAEKVRVMDRIIDELRSGRRSPSHDSEMREIFSVAGGEPVEISIIADLFISDFKPGPLFLEIKSPRPNLDICAESKKKMLYFIALFEGMKPEAYLAFPYNPFVYRDKYNHRFTMQIMDLDKEVLIGEEMWDKIGGAGTYEELLEIAGEPKNAILREKKRIKD
;
A
#
# COMPACT_ATOMS: atom_id res chain seq x y z
N THR A 1 13.68 5.85 -5.87
CA THR A 1 12.49 6.28 -6.62
C THR A 1 11.86 7.47 -5.90
N LEU A 2 11.20 8.37 -6.63
CA LEU A 2 10.69 9.64 -6.09
C LEU A 2 9.61 9.43 -5.01
N TYR A 3 8.54 8.70 -5.33
CA TYR A 3 7.38 8.59 -4.43
C TYR A 3 7.68 7.93 -3.07
N PRO A 4 8.42 6.81 -2.98
CA PRO A 4 8.77 6.25 -1.66
C PRO A 4 9.65 7.18 -0.81
N ASN A 5 10.47 8.05 -1.43
CA ASN A 5 11.24 9.05 -0.68
C ASN A 5 10.35 10.18 -0.15
N LEU A 6 9.40 10.66 -0.97
CA LEU A 6 8.42 11.65 -0.52
C LEU A 6 7.57 11.10 0.63
N ALA A 7 7.09 9.86 0.51
CA ALA A 7 6.31 9.20 1.54
C ALA A 7 7.08 9.08 2.87
N LEU A 8 8.37 8.76 2.82
CA LEU A 8 9.23 8.74 4.01
C LEU A 8 9.36 10.10 4.68
N ILE A 9 9.53 11.17 3.90
CA ILE A 9 9.68 12.54 4.42
C ILE A 9 8.39 12.96 5.12
N ILE A 10 7.26 12.86 4.42
CA ILE A 10 5.93 13.26 4.92
C ILE A 10 5.56 12.47 6.17
N ALA A 11 5.77 11.15 6.17
CA ALA A 11 5.45 10.33 7.33
C ALA A 11 6.27 10.71 8.56
N ARG A 12 7.52 11.16 8.40
CA ARG A 12 8.40 11.55 9.52
C ARG A 12 7.98 12.83 10.22
N ASP A 13 7.12 13.64 9.59
CA ASP A 13 6.55 14.82 10.25
C ASP A 13 5.50 14.43 11.30
N ASN A 14 4.89 13.24 11.16
CA ASN A 14 3.82 12.75 12.04
C ASN A 14 4.23 11.56 12.93
N TYR A 15 5.21 10.77 12.52
CA TYR A 15 5.57 9.50 13.14
C TYR A 15 7.07 9.43 13.44
N LYS A 16 7.44 8.75 14.53
CA LYS A 16 8.83 8.66 14.99
C LYS A 16 9.57 7.48 14.36
N ASP A 17 8.87 6.39 14.07
CA ASP A 17 9.49 5.14 13.64
C ASP A 17 9.05 4.78 12.21
N VAL A 18 9.66 5.49 11.25
CA VAL A 18 9.35 5.42 9.82
C VAL A 18 10.57 4.92 9.05
N HIS A 19 10.37 3.83 8.32
CA HIS A 19 11.40 3.16 7.54
C HIS A 19 11.02 2.95 6.08
N ARG A 20 12.03 2.93 5.23
CA ARG A 20 11.93 2.62 3.80
C ARG A 20 12.79 1.41 3.49
N ASN A 21 12.33 0.53 2.59
CA ASN A 21 13.01 -0.71 2.21
C ASN A 21 13.40 -1.54 3.45
N TYR A 22 12.52 -1.58 4.45
CA TYR A 22 12.82 -2.19 5.74
C TYR A 22 12.50 -3.68 5.69
N PRO A 23 13.48 -4.56 5.99
CA PRO A 23 13.22 -5.99 6.13
C PRO A 23 12.41 -6.25 7.40
N ILE A 24 11.29 -6.94 7.25
CA ILE A 24 10.45 -7.40 8.35
C ILE A 24 10.44 -8.92 8.28
N SER A 25 10.91 -9.58 9.34
CA SER A 25 10.91 -11.03 9.44
C SER A 25 10.38 -11.51 10.77
N GLY A 26 9.93 -12.75 10.80
CA GLY A 26 9.42 -13.39 11.99
C GLY A 26 8.89 -14.79 11.69
N ARG A 27 8.36 -15.45 12.72
CA ARG A 27 7.85 -16.81 12.61
C ARG A 27 6.33 -16.81 12.54
N VAL A 28 5.79 -17.46 11.52
CA VAL A 28 4.34 -17.64 11.32
C VAL A 28 4.04 -19.12 11.13
N SER A 29 2.88 -19.59 11.58
CA SER A 29 2.44 -20.98 11.37
C SER A 29 2.54 -21.39 9.90
N ALA A 30 3.12 -22.57 9.64
CA ALA A 30 3.18 -23.14 8.30
C ALA A 30 1.80 -23.40 7.67
N GLU A 31 0.74 -23.60 8.47
CA GLU A 31 -0.63 -23.71 7.96
C GLU A 31 -1.14 -22.35 7.47
N LYS A 32 -0.91 -21.27 8.23
CA LYS A 32 -1.26 -19.90 7.80
C LYS A 32 -0.56 -19.54 6.49
N VAL A 33 0.72 -19.86 6.36
CA VAL A 33 1.49 -19.62 5.13
C VAL A 33 0.88 -20.38 3.95
N ARG A 34 0.54 -21.67 4.11
CA ARG A 34 -0.13 -22.46 3.07
C ARG A 34 -1.48 -21.88 2.66
N VAL A 35 -2.28 -21.40 3.61
CA VAL A 35 -3.55 -20.74 3.33
C VAL A 35 -3.34 -19.45 2.53
N MET A 36 -2.39 -18.61 2.94
CA MET A 36 -2.04 -17.38 2.21
C MET A 36 -1.61 -17.67 0.78
N ASP A 37 -0.71 -18.64 0.56
CA ASP A 37 -0.26 -19.04 -0.77
C ASP A 37 -1.42 -19.55 -1.65
N ARG A 38 -2.31 -20.38 -1.09
CA ARG A 38 -3.51 -20.84 -1.81
C ARG A 38 -4.44 -19.69 -2.20
N ILE A 39 -4.70 -18.74 -1.29
CA ILE A 39 -5.52 -17.55 -1.57
C ILE A 39 -4.92 -16.79 -2.76
N ILE A 40 -3.61 -16.55 -2.75
CA ILE A 40 -2.91 -15.82 -3.81
C ILE A 40 -3.03 -16.57 -5.15
N ASP A 41 -2.84 -17.89 -5.16
CA ASP A 41 -2.96 -18.71 -6.37
C ASP A 41 -4.39 -18.72 -6.95
N GLU A 42 -5.40 -18.81 -6.08
CA GLU A 42 -6.81 -18.74 -6.48
C GLU A 42 -7.17 -17.36 -7.06
N LEU A 43 -6.65 -16.27 -6.48
CA LEU A 43 -6.84 -14.91 -7.01
C LEU A 43 -6.14 -14.73 -8.36
N ARG A 44 -4.88 -15.17 -8.48
CA ARG A 44 -4.10 -15.10 -9.73
C ARG A 44 -4.74 -15.88 -10.87
N SER A 45 -5.31 -17.04 -10.57
CA SER A 45 -6.00 -17.89 -11.56
C SER A 45 -7.44 -17.47 -11.83
N GLY A 46 -7.97 -16.48 -11.10
CA GLY A 46 -9.36 -16.05 -11.22
C GLY A 46 -10.39 -17.06 -10.69
N ARG A 47 -9.95 -18.03 -9.87
CA ARG A 47 -10.82 -19.02 -9.23
C ARG A 47 -11.58 -18.45 -8.03
N ARG A 48 -11.13 -17.32 -7.48
CA ARG A 48 -11.83 -16.55 -6.43
C ARG A 48 -11.82 -15.06 -6.74
N SER A 49 -12.76 -14.34 -6.13
CA SER A 49 -12.74 -12.88 -6.07
C SER A 49 -12.09 -12.41 -4.76
N PRO A 50 -11.44 -11.24 -4.75
CA PRO A 50 -10.81 -10.71 -3.55
C PRO A 50 -11.87 -10.27 -2.53
N SER A 51 -11.58 -10.54 -1.26
CA SER A 51 -12.39 -10.10 -0.14
C SER A 51 -11.53 -10.13 1.11
N HIS A 52 -11.07 -8.96 1.57
CA HIS A 52 -10.14 -8.85 2.70
C HIS A 52 -10.65 -9.59 3.94
N ASP A 53 -11.91 -9.37 4.34
CA ASP A 53 -12.46 -9.98 5.56
C ASP A 53 -12.54 -11.50 5.50
N SER A 54 -12.93 -12.05 4.34
CA SER A 54 -13.03 -13.50 4.16
C SER A 54 -11.66 -14.16 4.17
N GLU A 55 -10.66 -13.53 3.56
CA GLU A 55 -9.27 -13.98 3.58
C GLU A 55 -8.68 -13.92 4.98
N MET A 56 -8.91 -12.84 5.73
CA MET A 56 -8.49 -12.73 7.13
C MET A 56 -9.12 -13.82 8.00
N ARG A 57 -10.42 -14.07 7.85
CA ARG A 57 -11.10 -15.18 8.54
C ARG A 57 -10.47 -16.53 8.20
N GLU A 58 -10.21 -16.79 6.92
CA GLU A 58 -9.61 -18.04 6.44
C GLU A 58 -8.22 -18.26 7.06
N ILE A 59 -7.36 -17.23 7.01
CA ILE A 59 -5.99 -17.26 7.54
C ILE A 59 -5.97 -17.42 9.06
N PHE A 60 -6.82 -16.70 9.80
CA PHE A 60 -6.78 -16.71 11.27
C PHE A 60 -7.65 -17.79 11.91
N SER A 61 -8.47 -18.51 11.13
CA SER A 61 -9.22 -19.67 11.62
C SER A 61 -8.39 -20.96 11.74
N VAL A 62 -7.25 -21.04 11.04
CA VAL A 62 -6.40 -22.23 11.08
C VAL A 62 -5.43 -22.21 12.26
N ALA A 63 -5.28 -23.37 12.90
CA ALA A 63 -4.36 -23.60 14.00
C ALA A 63 -3.41 -24.78 13.67
N GLY A 64 -2.24 -24.78 14.30
CA GLY A 64 -1.23 -25.83 14.12
C GLY A 64 -0.21 -25.53 13.03
N GLY A 65 0.66 -26.51 12.77
CA GLY A 65 1.83 -26.37 11.89
C GLY A 65 3.02 -25.72 12.57
N GLU A 66 4.19 -26.34 12.43
CA GLU A 66 5.45 -25.78 12.96
C GLU A 66 5.70 -24.38 12.39
N PRO A 67 5.98 -23.37 13.24
CA PRO A 67 6.23 -22.02 12.75
C PRO A 67 7.46 -21.95 11.83
N VAL A 68 7.27 -21.41 10.64
CA VAL A 68 8.32 -21.16 9.64
C VAL A 68 8.71 -19.69 9.66
N GLU A 69 9.97 -19.43 9.33
CA GLU A 69 10.45 -18.06 9.15
C GLU A 69 10.00 -17.51 7.81
N ILE A 70 9.41 -16.31 7.83
CA ILE A 70 9.06 -15.54 6.64
C ILE A 70 9.70 -14.16 6.72
N SER A 71 9.94 -13.56 5.56
CA SER A 71 10.52 -12.22 5.46
C SER A 71 9.91 -11.46 4.28
N ILE A 72 9.68 -10.18 4.48
CA ILE A 72 9.17 -9.24 3.49
C ILE A 72 9.96 -7.93 3.54
N ILE A 73 9.92 -7.16 2.46
CA ILE A 73 10.49 -5.81 2.41
C ILE A 73 9.38 -4.84 2.05
N ALA A 74 9.14 -3.88 2.95
CA ALA A 74 8.18 -2.81 2.76
C ALA A 74 8.77 -1.64 1.97
N ASP A 75 8.01 -1.08 1.03
CA ASP A 75 8.39 0.21 0.43
C ASP A 75 8.34 1.32 1.50
N LEU A 76 7.31 1.32 2.35
CA LEU A 76 7.22 2.16 3.56
C LEU A 76 6.66 1.33 4.72
N PHE A 77 7.30 1.44 5.89
CA PHE A 77 6.83 0.85 7.14
C PHE A 77 6.81 1.92 8.24
N ILE A 78 5.69 2.04 8.94
CA ILE A 78 5.50 2.95 10.08
C ILE A 78 5.13 2.10 11.30
N SER A 79 6.07 1.90 12.22
CA SER A 79 5.86 0.97 13.33
C SER A 79 4.96 1.56 14.43
N ASP A 80 5.01 2.88 14.62
CA ASP A 80 4.29 3.61 15.66
C ASP A 80 2.96 4.21 15.18
N PHE A 81 2.51 3.86 13.97
CA PHE A 81 1.19 4.21 13.45
C PHE A 81 0.07 3.75 14.41
N LYS A 82 -1.06 4.46 14.39
CA LYS A 82 -2.24 4.17 15.22
C LYS A 82 -3.44 3.89 14.33
N PRO A 83 -4.21 2.80 14.60
CA PRO A 83 -4.21 1.97 15.81
C PRO A 83 -3.12 0.89 15.91
N GLY A 84 -2.40 0.59 14.83
CA GLY A 84 -1.34 -0.42 14.78
C GLY A 84 -0.33 -0.15 13.67
N PRO A 85 0.69 -1.00 13.50
CA PRO A 85 1.74 -0.77 12.50
C PRO A 85 1.18 -0.71 11.07
N LEU A 86 1.72 0.21 10.25
CA LEU A 86 1.28 0.45 8.87
C LEU A 86 2.35 0.03 7.86
N PHE A 87 1.92 -0.71 6.83
CA PHE A 87 2.72 -1.14 5.69
C PHE A 87 2.13 -0.58 4.39
N LEU A 88 2.95 0.08 3.58
CA LEU A 88 2.59 0.45 2.21
C LEU A 88 3.54 -0.20 1.20
N GLU A 89 2.97 -0.90 0.22
CA GLU A 89 3.66 -1.30 -1.01
C GLU A 89 3.34 -0.27 -2.08
N ILE A 90 4.31 0.57 -2.45
CA ILE A 90 4.10 1.73 -3.32
C ILE A 90 4.38 1.34 -4.76
N LYS A 91 3.39 1.47 -5.64
CA LYS A 91 3.49 1.09 -7.05
C LYS A 91 2.86 2.13 -7.98
N SER A 92 3.13 1.99 -9.28
CA SER A 92 2.38 2.76 -10.28
C SER A 92 0.94 2.22 -10.36
N PRO A 93 -0.04 3.03 -10.79
CA PRO A 93 -1.47 2.68 -10.67
C PRO A 93 -1.96 1.60 -11.65
N ARG A 94 -1.10 1.10 -12.54
CA ARG A 94 -1.41 0.03 -13.49
C ARG A 94 -0.39 -1.12 -13.38
N PRO A 95 -0.24 -1.73 -12.19
CA PRO A 95 0.69 -2.84 -12.00
C PRO A 95 0.25 -4.06 -12.81
N ASN A 96 1.18 -4.88 -13.28
CA ASN A 96 0.82 -6.15 -13.91
C ASN A 96 0.34 -7.18 -12.85
N LEU A 97 -0.16 -8.33 -13.30
CA LEU A 97 -0.69 -9.38 -12.42
C LEU A 97 0.34 -9.91 -11.42
N ASP A 98 1.60 -10.04 -11.83
CA ASP A 98 2.69 -10.52 -10.97
C ASP A 98 3.01 -9.55 -9.84
N ILE A 99 3.09 -8.26 -10.17
CA ILE A 99 3.25 -7.21 -9.16
C ILE A 99 2.07 -7.22 -8.19
N CYS A 100 0.83 -7.31 -8.68
CA CYS A 100 -0.35 -7.35 -7.80
C CYS A 100 -0.28 -8.52 -6.82
N ALA A 101 0.03 -9.72 -7.31
CA ALA A 101 0.07 -10.91 -6.47
C ALA A 101 1.20 -10.88 -5.45
N GLU A 102 2.38 -10.40 -5.85
CA GLU A 102 3.51 -10.23 -4.94
C GLU A 102 3.21 -9.17 -3.87
N SER A 103 2.59 -8.05 -4.25
CA SER A 103 2.11 -7.04 -3.30
C SER A 103 1.12 -7.64 -2.30
N LYS A 104 0.14 -8.42 -2.79
CA LYS A 104 -0.85 -9.11 -1.94
C LYS A 104 -0.16 -10.06 -0.96
N LYS A 105 0.81 -10.85 -1.44
CA LYS A 105 1.59 -11.77 -0.59
C LYS A 105 2.27 -11.05 0.56
N LYS A 106 3.00 -9.97 0.25
CA LYS A 106 3.67 -9.16 1.27
C LYS A 106 2.70 -8.57 2.28
N MET A 107 1.54 -8.08 1.83
CA MET A 107 0.51 -7.53 2.71
C MET A 107 -0.06 -8.60 3.66
N LEU A 108 -0.40 -9.79 3.15
CA LEU A 108 -0.90 -10.88 3.99
C LEU A 108 0.17 -11.35 5.00
N TYR A 109 1.43 -11.44 4.57
CA TYR A 109 2.55 -11.80 5.44
C TYR A 109 2.76 -10.75 6.53
N PHE A 110 2.69 -9.46 6.20
CA PHE A 110 2.76 -8.38 7.18
C PHE A 110 1.66 -8.51 8.23
N ILE A 111 0.41 -8.70 7.79
CA ILE A 111 -0.74 -8.85 8.70
C ILE A 111 -0.56 -10.07 9.61
N ALA A 112 -0.03 -11.18 9.11
CA ALA A 112 0.26 -12.37 9.90
C ALA A 112 1.41 -12.16 10.91
N LEU A 113 2.46 -11.41 10.54
CA LEU A 113 3.60 -11.11 11.43
C LEU A 113 3.20 -10.20 12.60
N PHE A 114 2.22 -9.33 12.39
CA PHE A 114 1.71 -8.38 13.39
C PHE A 114 0.31 -8.75 13.90
N GLU A 115 -0.03 -10.04 13.88
CA GLU A 115 -1.32 -10.54 14.38
C GLU A 115 -1.62 -10.04 15.80
N GLY A 116 -2.85 -9.56 16.03
CA GLY A 116 -3.27 -8.99 17.31
C GLY A 116 -2.86 -7.52 17.55
N MET A 117 -2.02 -6.95 16.68
CA MET A 117 -1.57 -5.55 16.80
C MET A 117 -2.37 -4.56 15.94
N LYS A 118 -3.50 -5.00 15.36
CA LYS A 118 -4.31 -4.24 14.39
C LYS A 118 -3.46 -3.68 13.23
N PRO A 119 -2.66 -4.52 12.56
CA PRO A 119 -1.81 -4.06 11.46
C PRO A 119 -2.65 -3.63 10.27
N GLU A 120 -2.15 -2.64 9.55
CA GLU A 120 -2.75 -2.17 8.31
C GLU A 120 -1.75 -2.30 7.17
N ALA A 121 -2.19 -2.85 6.04
CA ALA A 121 -1.36 -3.04 4.86
C ALA A 121 -2.11 -2.61 3.61
N TYR A 122 -1.47 -1.84 2.75
CA TYR A 122 -2.09 -1.33 1.52
C TYR A 122 -1.16 -1.40 0.31
N LEU A 123 -1.73 -1.69 -0.85
CA LEU A 123 -1.18 -1.33 -2.14
C LEU A 123 -1.46 0.14 -2.38
N ALA A 124 -0.41 0.96 -2.43
CA ALA A 124 -0.54 2.41 -2.46
C ALA A 124 -0.10 2.97 -3.82
N PHE A 125 -0.98 3.76 -4.43
CA PHE A 125 -0.75 4.45 -5.69
C PHE A 125 -0.57 5.95 -5.44
N PRO A 126 0.59 6.54 -5.76
CA PRO A 126 0.87 7.95 -5.48
C PRO A 126 -0.03 8.95 -6.23
N TYR A 127 -0.75 8.51 -7.26
CA TYR A 127 -1.63 9.35 -8.06
C TYR A 127 -2.73 8.51 -8.72
N ASN A 128 -3.84 9.16 -9.10
CA ASN A 128 -4.93 8.54 -9.84
C ASN A 128 -4.87 8.91 -11.34
N PRO A 129 -4.64 7.96 -12.27
CA PRO A 129 -4.65 8.27 -13.71
C PRO A 129 -6.07 8.33 -14.31
N PHE A 130 -7.12 8.03 -13.53
CA PHE A 130 -8.51 7.98 -13.98
C PHE A 130 -9.34 9.19 -13.51
N VAL A 131 -8.69 10.23 -13.00
CA VAL A 131 -9.26 11.47 -12.45
C VAL A 131 -10.05 11.24 -11.15
N TYR A 132 -11.04 10.36 -11.16
CA TYR A 132 -11.89 10.06 -10.01
C TYR A 132 -11.67 8.65 -9.47
N ARG A 133 -11.86 8.47 -8.16
CA ARG A 133 -11.62 7.19 -7.46
C ARG A 133 -12.54 6.08 -7.96
N ASP A 134 -13.81 6.39 -8.23
CA ASP A 134 -14.82 5.46 -8.74
C ASP A 134 -14.54 4.97 -10.17
N LYS A 135 -13.63 5.64 -10.90
CA LYS A 135 -13.21 5.26 -12.26
C LYS A 135 -12.01 4.31 -12.28
N TYR A 136 -11.39 4.02 -11.13
CA TYR A 136 -10.30 3.06 -11.08
C TYR A 136 -10.82 1.64 -11.38
N ASN A 137 -10.43 1.09 -12.53
CA ASN A 137 -10.94 -0.19 -13.02
C ASN A 137 -9.83 -1.11 -13.58
N HIS A 138 -8.60 -0.96 -13.09
CA HIS A 138 -7.49 -1.74 -13.59
C HIS A 138 -7.67 -3.23 -13.26
N ARG A 139 -7.88 -4.04 -14.30
CA ARG A 139 -8.29 -5.45 -14.21
C ARG A 139 -7.45 -6.26 -13.23
N PHE A 140 -6.12 -6.14 -13.28
CA PHE A 140 -5.25 -6.97 -12.45
C PHE A 140 -5.33 -6.60 -10.97
N THR A 141 -5.46 -5.32 -10.66
CA THR A 141 -5.67 -4.88 -9.28
C THR A 141 -7.04 -5.35 -8.78
N MET A 142 -8.10 -5.19 -9.58
CA MET A 142 -9.44 -5.69 -9.23
C MET A 142 -9.52 -7.21 -9.06
N GLN A 143 -8.66 -7.96 -9.75
CA GLN A 143 -8.63 -9.42 -9.64
C GLN A 143 -7.96 -9.88 -8.34
N ILE A 144 -7.00 -9.11 -7.81
CA ILE A 144 -6.14 -9.52 -6.70
C ILE A 144 -6.49 -8.82 -5.38
N MET A 145 -6.97 -7.58 -5.44
CA MET A 145 -7.15 -6.70 -4.28
C MET A 145 -8.62 -6.38 -4.06
N ASP A 146 -9.00 -6.34 -2.79
CA ASP A 146 -10.22 -5.70 -2.33
C ASP A 146 -10.02 -4.18 -2.40
N LEU A 147 -10.60 -3.54 -3.42
CA LEU A 147 -10.29 -2.14 -3.74
C LEU A 147 -10.60 -1.17 -2.60
N ASP A 148 -11.59 -1.48 -1.76
CA ASP A 148 -12.04 -0.57 -0.70
C ASP A 148 -11.21 -0.72 0.57
N LYS A 149 -10.63 -1.90 0.79
CA LYS A 149 -9.90 -2.23 2.02
C LYS A 149 -8.39 -2.28 1.86
N GLU A 150 -7.89 -2.44 0.63
CA GLU A 150 -6.49 -2.80 0.39
C GLU A 150 -5.77 -1.85 -0.57
N VAL A 151 -6.48 -0.88 -1.16
CA VAL A 151 -5.91 0.04 -2.15
C VAL A 151 -6.11 1.49 -1.74
N LEU A 152 -5.02 2.25 -1.68
CA LEU A 152 -5.02 3.70 -1.47
C LEU A 152 -4.56 4.39 -2.75
N ILE A 153 -5.30 5.40 -3.22
CA ILE A 153 -5.01 6.12 -4.47
C ILE A 153 -4.91 7.64 -4.25
N GLY A 154 -3.78 8.23 -4.62
CA GLY A 154 -3.57 9.68 -4.59
C GLY A 154 -3.78 10.22 -3.18
N GLU A 155 -4.79 11.07 -3.03
CA GLU A 155 -5.24 11.65 -1.75
C GLU A 155 -5.30 10.63 -0.62
N GLU A 156 -5.94 9.48 -0.84
CA GLU A 156 -6.09 8.43 0.17
C GLU A 156 -4.74 7.94 0.70
N MET A 157 -3.71 7.86 -0.16
CA MET A 157 -2.37 7.42 0.23
C MET A 157 -1.65 8.51 1.02
N TRP A 158 -1.65 9.74 0.50
CA TRP A 158 -0.87 10.84 1.07
C TRP A 158 -1.46 11.30 2.39
N ASP A 159 -2.77 11.42 2.47
CA ASP A 159 -3.45 11.86 3.68
C ASP A 159 -3.39 10.81 4.80
N LYS A 160 -3.30 9.52 4.44
CA LYS A 160 -3.07 8.43 5.42
C LYS A 160 -1.79 8.64 6.22
N ILE A 161 -0.72 9.11 5.57
CA ILE A 161 0.62 9.24 6.19
C ILE A 161 0.99 10.67 6.58
N GLY A 162 0.41 11.67 5.91
CA GLY A 162 0.68 13.08 6.14
C GLY A 162 -0.39 13.81 6.95
N GLY A 163 -1.60 13.25 7.05
CA GLY A 163 -2.77 13.94 7.58
C GLY A 163 -3.60 14.61 6.48
N ALA A 164 -4.82 15.02 6.82
CA ALA A 164 -5.76 15.59 5.86
C ALA A 164 -5.19 16.85 5.19
N GLY A 165 -5.31 16.95 3.86
CA GLY A 165 -4.81 18.09 3.08
C GLY A 165 -3.39 17.93 2.53
N THR A 166 -2.70 16.83 2.87
CA THR A 166 -1.32 16.59 2.43
C THR A 166 -1.24 16.49 0.91
N TYR A 167 -2.23 15.86 0.28
CA TYR A 167 -2.24 15.71 -1.16
C TYR A 167 -2.38 17.05 -1.89
N GLU A 168 -3.26 17.92 -1.41
CA GLU A 168 -3.46 19.27 -1.94
C GLU A 168 -2.17 20.07 -1.84
N GLU A 169 -1.49 20.05 -0.70
CA GLU A 169 -0.18 20.71 -0.52
C GLU A 169 0.87 20.19 -1.51
N LEU A 170 0.93 18.88 -1.73
CA LEU A 170 1.82 18.28 -2.72
C LEU A 170 1.50 18.74 -4.15
N LEU A 171 0.22 18.87 -4.51
CA LEU A 171 -0.21 19.36 -5.81
C LEU A 171 0.15 20.83 -6.01
N GLU A 172 0.02 21.65 -4.96
CA GLU A 172 0.41 23.06 -4.98
C GLU A 172 1.92 23.21 -5.24
N ILE A 173 2.74 22.49 -4.47
CA ILE A 173 4.21 22.47 -4.63
C ILE A 173 4.61 21.99 -6.03
N ALA A 174 4.00 20.91 -6.52
CA ALA A 174 4.28 20.39 -7.87
C ALA A 174 3.86 21.37 -8.98
N GLY A 175 2.88 22.24 -8.72
CA GLY A 175 2.38 23.26 -9.64
C GLY A 175 3.20 24.56 -9.69
N GLU A 176 4.01 24.85 -8.67
CA GLU A 176 4.79 26.09 -8.57
C GLU A 176 5.69 26.39 -9.78
N PRO A 177 6.46 25.42 -10.33
CA PRO A 177 7.33 25.70 -11.47
C PRO A 177 6.56 26.18 -12.70
N LYS A 178 5.38 25.58 -12.95
CA LYS A 178 4.49 25.99 -14.05
C LYS A 178 3.98 27.41 -13.83
N ASN A 179 3.56 27.72 -12.60
CA ASN A 179 3.05 29.04 -12.25
C ASN A 179 4.13 30.13 -12.36
N ALA A 180 5.37 29.83 -11.95
CA ALA A 180 6.52 30.73 -12.09
C ALA A 180 6.83 31.03 -13.57
N ILE A 181 6.87 30.00 -14.43
CA ILE A 181 7.08 30.16 -15.88
C ILE A 181 5.96 31.01 -16.51
N LEU A 182 4.71 30.80 -16.11
CA LEU A 182 3.58 31.58 -16.63
C LEU A 182 3.65 33.06 -16.23
N ARG A 183 4.13 33.37 -15.01
CA ARG A 183 4.35 34.75 -14.54
C ARG A 183 5.46 35.44 -15.34
N GLU A 184 6.58 34.77 -15.57
CA GLU A 184 7.70 35.33 -16.36
C GLU A 184 7.29 35.59 -17.82
N LYS A 185 6.54 34.66 -18.43
CA LYS A 185 6.02 34.85 -19.80
C LYS A 185 5.03 36.01 -19.93
N LYS A 186 4.27 36.32 -18.89
CA LYS A 186 3.42 37.53 -18.87
C LYS A 186 4.30 38.79 -18.78
N ARG A 187 5.30 38.79 -17.90
CA ARG A 187 6.23 39.93 -17.73
C ARG A 187 7.05 40.28 -18.97
N ILE A 188 7.36 39.31 -19.82
CA ILE A 188 8.10 39.53 -21.09
C ILE A 188 7.19 40.10 -22.20
N LYS A 189 5.87 39.95 -22.07
CA LYS A 189 4.89 40.40 -23.07
C LYS A 189 4.32 41.80 -22.78
N ASP A 190 4.54 42.32 -21.58
CA ASP A 190 4.20 43.68 -21.15
C ASP A 190 5.45 44.58 -21.28
#